data_AF-A0A1F3ZD52-F1
#
_entry.id   AF-A0A1F3ZD52-F1
#
_cell.length_a   1.000
_cell.length_b   1.000
_cell.length_c   1.000
_cell.angle_alpha   90.00
_cell.angle_beta   90.00
_cell.angle_gamma   90.00
#
_symmetry.space_group_name_H-M   'P 1'
#
loop_
_entity.id
_entity.type
_entity.pdbx_description
1 polymer ?
#
loop_
_entity_poly.entity_id
_entity_poly.type
_entity_poly.pdbx_seq_one_letter_code
_entity_poly.pdbx_strand_id
1 'polypeptide(L)'
;MVNGPIRDEIGMNSGIGALGPYNQANATIGRAYGLLSQNLQGGSVPGETYMGTLGNVLAYTACFPEAEERSPWAPFHVDHGFKKTDSTVSVFFGGWYTQSGYGPRDSWQAKFIRCLTATEHYQQPLIVMDPIAARGFNDLGYSKQKLIEWCSENARLPARDYWDDQWITTLVHPHAVAGVEPYASRLKAKPDEMVQLFLPGDINIVVTGGETQGAFKMFGGRYAGRGPGTFNKEDPTVIIDAWR
;
A
#
# COMPACT_ATOMS: atom_id res chain seq x y z
N MET A 1 -1.64 -8.89 3.28
CA MET A 1 -0.27 -9.06 3.80
C MET A 1 -0.34 -9.91 5.04
N VAL A 2 0.64 -10.79 5.27
CA VAL A 2 0.69 -11.67 6.43
C VAL A 2 1.92 -11.36 7.28
N ASN A 3 1.75 -11.47 8.59
CA ASN A 3 2.71 -11.11 9.62
C ASN A 3 2.73 -12.15 10.75
N GLY A 4 3.81 -12.21 11.51
CA GLY A 4 3.99 -13.10 12.66
C GLY A 4 4.45 -14.52 12.30
N PRO A 5 4.52 -15.43 13.29
CA PRO A 5 5.11 -16.77 13.15
C PRO A 5 4.43 -17.66 12.09
N ILE A 6 3.12 -17.46 11.84
CA ILE A 6 2.35 -18.25 10.87
C ILE A 6 2.99 -18.26 9.46
N ARG A 7 3.70 -17.18 9.09
CA ARG A 7 4.38 -17.06 7.80
C ARG A 7 5.34 -18.23 7.57
N ASP A 8 6.13 -18.58 8.58
CA ASP A 8 7.11 -19.66 8.50
C ASP A 8 6.44 -21.03 8.63
N GLU A 9 5.44 -21.14 9.50
CA GLU A 9 4.73 -22.38 9.80
C GLU A 9 4.00 -22.96 8.59
N ILE A 10 3.38 -22.11 7.77
CA ILE A 10 2.68 -22.53 6.55
C ILE A 10 3.56 -22.43 5.30
N GLY A 11 4.85 -22.11 5.46
CA GLY A 11 5.82 -22.05 4.37
C GLY A 11 5.57 -20.91 3.37
N MET A 12 5.11 -19.75 3.83
CA MET A 12 5.06 -18.54 3.00
C MET A 12 6.46 -18.07 2.64
N ASN A 13 6.60 -17.46 1.46
CA ASN A 13 7.90 -16.95 0.99
C ASN A 13 7.99 -15.44 1.11
N SER A 14 8.86 -14.95 2.00
CA SER A 14 9.23 -13.52 2.09
C SER A 14 10.52 -13.19 1.31
N GLY A 15 11.13 -14.17 0.65
CA GLY A 15 12.42 -14.09 -0.03
C GLY A 15 12.36 -13.74 -1.52
N ILE A 16 13.26 -14.35 -2.31
CA ILE A 16 13.32 -14.14 -3.76
C ILE A 16 11.96 -14.49 -4.37
N GLY A 17 11.39 -13.56 -5.14
CA GLY A 17 10.09 -13.76 -5.78
C GLY A 17 8.90 -13.77 -4.80
N ALA A 18 8.99 -13.12 -3.63
CA ALA A 18 7.90 -13.05 -2.63
C ALA A 18 6.54 -12.60 -3.21
N LEU A 19 6.56 -11.66 -4.16
CA LEU A 19 5.38 -11.15 -4.88
C LEU A 19 5.13 -11.88 -6.21
N GLY A 20 5.87 -12.94 -6.50
CA GLY A 20 5.77 -13.75 -7.71
C GLY A 20 4.97 -15.03 -7.50
N PRO A 21 4.77 -15.82 -8.56
CA PRO A 21 3.92 -17.02 -8.53
C PRO A 21 4.61 -18.26 -7.92
N TYR A 22 5.82 -18.13 -7.39
CA TYR A 22 6.72 -19.27 -7.16
C TYR A 22 6.47 -20.02 -5.84
N ASN A 23 5.79 -19.41 -4.88
CA ASN A 23 5.49 -20.03 -3.61
C ASN A 23 4.02 -20.44 -3.52
N GLN A 24 3.80 -21.71 -3.18
CA GLN A 24 2.46 -22.30 -3.12
C GLN A 24 1.56 -21.59 -2.10
N ALA A 25 2.04 -21.30 -0.89
CA ALA A 25 1.24 -20.67 0.15
C ALA A 25 0.82 -19.24 -0.25
N ASN A 26 1.78 -18.40 -0.66
CA ASN A 26 1.52 -17.05 -1.16
C ASN A 26 0.49 -17.06 -2.30
N ALA A 27 0.73 -17.88 -3.32
CA ALA A 27 -0.09 -17.94 -4.51
C ALA A 27 -1.50 -18.47 -4.22
N THR A 28 -1.61 -19.53 -3.41
CA THR A 28 -2.90 -20.18 -3.09
C THR A 28 -3.76 -19.29 -2.21
N ILE A 29 -3.20 -18.67 -1.17
CA ILE A 29 -3.96 -17.75 -0.30
C ILE A 29 -4.42 -16.54 -1.12
N GLY A 30 -3.53 -15.93 -1.90
CA GLY A 30 -3.87 -14.81 -2.77
C GLY A 30 -4.94 -15.16 -3.80
N ARG A 31 -4.85 -16.36 -4.41
CA ARG A 31 -5.84 -16.83 -5.38
C ARG A 31 -7.18 -17.16 -4.74
N ALA A 32 -7.17 -17.78 -3.57
CA ALA A 32 -8.39 -18.06 -2.80
C ALA A 32 -9.13 -16.76 -2.46
N TYR A 33 -8.42 -15.75 -1.97
CA TYR A 33 -9.00 -14.43 -1.71
C TYR A 33 -9.58 -13.80 -2.99
N GLY A 34 -8.83 -13.84 -4.10
CA GLY A 34 -9.30 -13.32 -5.38
C GLY A 34 -10.58 -14.01 -5.88
N LEU A 35 -10.64 -15.35 -5.79
CA LEU A 35 -11.83 -16.13 -6.15
C LEU A 35 -13.03 -15.81 -5.24
N LEU A 36 -12.81 -15.68 -3.93
CA LEU A 36 -13.88 -15.30 -2.99
C LEU A 36 -14.41 -13.91 -3.31
N SER A 37 -13.53 -12.93 -3.57
CA SER A 37 -13.92 -11.59 -3.99
C SER A 37 -14.76 -11.62 -5.28
N GLN A 38 -14.28 -12.36 -6.30
CA GLN A 38 -14.93 -12.45 -7.60
C GLN A 38 -16.31 -13.14 -7.56
N ASN A 39 -16.53 -14.08 -6.65
CA ASN A 39 -17.74 -14.89 -6.64
C ASN A 39 -18.71 -14.53 -5.51
N LEU A 40 -18.24 -14.04 -4.36
CA LEU A 40 -19.07 -13.84 -3.18
C LEU A 40 -19.52 -12.38 -2.94
N GLN A 41 -18.87 -11.39 -3.56
CA GLN A 41 -19.26 -9.97 -3.42
C GLN A 41 -20.38 -9.55 -4.39
N GLY A 42 -21.12 -10.50 -4.96
CA GLY A 42 -22.15 -10.24 -5.98
C GLY A 42 -21.70 -10.54 -7.41
N GLY A 43 -20.60 -11.28 -7.58
CA GLY A 43 -20.07 -11.69 -8.89
C GLY A 43 -19.18 -10.62 -9.54
N SER A 44 -18.19 -11.04 -10.33
CA SER A 44 -17.33 -10.17 -11.15
C SER A 44 -17.38 -10.60 -12.60
N VAL A 45 -18.55 -10.51 -13.21
CA VAL A 45 -18.79 -10.85 -14.62
C VAL A 45 -18.42 -9.64 -15.49
N PRO A 46 -17.43 -9.73 -16.39
CA PRO A 46 -17.03 -8.63 -17.26
C PRO A 46 -18.21 -8.05 -18.05
N GLY A 47 -18.41 -6.73 -17.95
CA GLY A 47 -19.49 -6.02 -18.63
C GLY A 47 -20.83 -6.03 -17.90
N GLU A 48 -20.99 -6.82 -16.83
CA GLU A 48 -22.22 -6.86 -16.03
C GLU A 48 -21.99 -6.31 -14.62
N THR A 49 -21.13 -6.97 -13.84
CA THR A 49 -20.80 -6.56 -12.46
C THR A 49 -19.33 -6.17 -12.31
N TYR A 50 -18.49 -6.52 -13.29
CA TYR A 50 -17.11 -6.04 -13.39
C TYR A 50 -16.95 -5.03 -14.52
N MET A 51 -16.66 -3.79 -14.16
CA MET A 51 -16.56 -2.63 -15.07
C MET A 51 -15.11 -2.14 -15.28
N GLY A 52 -14.12 -2.94 -14.89
CA GLY A 52 -12.72 -2.59 -15.09
C GLY A 52 -12.33 -2.66 -16.56
N THR A 53 -12.15 -1.51 -17.21
CA THR A 53 -11.83 -1.43 -18.66
C THR A 53 -10.52 -2.12 -19.03
N LEU A 54 -9.43 -1.88 -18.29
CA LEU A 54 -8.12 -2.52 -18.53
C LEU A 54 -7.89 -3.77 -17.67
N GLY A 55 -8.63 -3.86 -16.57
CA GLY A 55 -8.43 -4.84 -15.52
C GLY A 55 -7.15 -4.67 -14.69
N ASN A 56 -6.79 -5.70 -13.93
CA ASN A 56 -5.63 -5.66 -13.04
C ASN A 56 -5.01 -7.04 -12.82
N VAL A 57 -3.68 -7.16 -13.00
CA VAL A 57 -2.96 -8.42 -12.79
C VAL A 57 -2.97 -8.90 -11.33
N LEU A 58 -3.06 -7.98 -10.36
CA LEU A 58 -3.14 -8.30 -8.93
C LEU A 58 -4.48 -8.96 -8.57
N ALA A 59 -5.50 -8.85 -9.42
CA ALA A 59 -6.77 -9.56 -9.21
C ALA A 59 -6.61 -11.09 -9.34
N TYR A 60 -5.53 -11.56 -9.96
CA TYR A 60 -5.25 -12.99 -10.05
C TYR A 60 -4.72 -13.55 -8.72
N THR A 61 -3.75 -12.86 -8.11
CA THR A 61 -3.19 -13.20 -6.80
C THR A 61 -2.50 -11.99 -6.18
N ALA A 62 -2.76 -11.74 -4.89
CA ALA A 62 -2.19 -10.63 -4.14
C ALA A 62 -2.07 -10.97 -2.64
N CYS A 63 -1.18 -11.90 -2.30
CA CYS A 63 -0.84 -12.21 -0.92
C CYS A 63 0.67 -12.44 -0.78
N PHE A 64 1.27 -11.82 0.23
CA PHE A 64 2.69 -11.96 0.54
C PHE A 64 2.92 -11.76 2.05
N PRO A 65 3.96 -12.40 2.60
CA PRO A 65 4.41 -12.18 3.95
C PRO A 65 5.40 -11.00 4.03
N GLU A 66 5.46 -10.32 5.17
CA GLU A 66 6.60 -9.45 5.51
C GLU A 66 7.88 -10.29 5.72
N ALA A 67 9.07 -9.68 5.63
CA ALA A 67 10.36 -10.28 5.95
C ALA A 67 10.89 -9.68 7.29
N GLU A 68 10.15 -9.92 8.36
CA GLU A 68 10.34 -9.29 9.68
C GLU A 68 11.77 -9.38 10.22
N GLU A 69 12.39 -10.55 10.09
CA GLU A 69 13.72 -10.85 10.64
C GLU A 69 14.85 -10.18 9.84
N ARG A 70 14.54 -9.74 8.61
CA ARG A 70 15.50 -9.12 7.68
C ARG A 70 15.26 -7.63 7.51
N SER A 71 14.17 -7.12 8.09
CA SER A 71 13.83 -5.70 8.13
C SER A 71 14.68 -4.96 9.18
N PRO A 72 15.22 -3.76 8.88
CA PRO A 72 15.82 -2.90 9.89
C PRO A 72 14.78 -2.21 10.79
N TRP A 73 13.49 -2.30 10.46
CA TRP A 73 12.39 -1.67 11.19
C TRP A 73 11.44 -2.71 11.76
N ALA A 74 10.63 -2.29 12.74
CA ALA A 74 9.62 -3.14 13.34
C ALA A 74 8.63 -3.69 12.28
N PRO A 75 8.07 -4.90 12.49
CA PRO A 75 7.03 -5.44 11.63
C PRO A 75 5.79 -4.55 11.56
N PHE A 76 5.08 -4.59 10.44
CA PHE A 76 3.88 -3.79 10.22
C PHE A 76 2.81 -4.00 11.30
N HIS A 77 2.54 -5.25 11.71
CA HIS A 77 1.56 -5.54 12.76
C HIS A 77 1.97 -4.95 14.11
N VAL A 78 3.27 -4.90 14.42
CA VAL A 78 3.78 -4.29 15.65
C VAL A 78 3.58 -2.76 15.64
N ASP A 79 3.81 -2.13 14.48
CA ASP A 79 3.51 -0.71 14.29
C ASP A 79 2.01 -0.39 14.48
N HIS A 80 1.15 -1.41 14.35
CA HIS A 80 -0.31 -1.34 14.56
C HIS A 80 -0.76 -1.85 15.93
N GLY A 81 0.15 -2.05 16.88
CA GLY A 81 -0.17 -2.35 18.28
C GLY A 81 -0.33 -3.84 18.62
N PHE A 82 -0.04 -4.74 17.67
CA PHE A 82 -0.01 -6.19 17.92
C PHE A 82 1.35 -6.61 18.49
N LYS A 83 1.41 -7.78 19.15
CA LYS A 83 2.67 -8.32 19.66
C LYS A 83 3.43 -9.00 18.53
N LYS A 84 4.77 -9.04 18.63
CA LYS A 84 5.65 -9.79 17.71
C LYS A 84 5.29 -11.27 17.56
N THR A 85 4.63 -11.84 18.55
CA THR A 85 4.20 -13.24 18.57
C THR A 85 2.83 -13.46 17.94
N ASP A 86 2.08 -12.40 17.68
CA ASP A 86 0.73 -12.49 17.14
C ASP A 86 0.82 -12.71 15.63
N SER A 87 0.11 -13.73 15.14
CA SER A 87 -0.05 -13.93 13.70
C SER A 87 -1.19 -13.07 13.20
N THR A 88 -0.95 -12.24 12.19
CA THR A 88 -1.95 -11.29 11.69
C THR A 88 -2.05 -11.26 10.18
N VAL A 89 -3.23 -10.85 9.69
CA VAL A 89 -3.47 -10.54 8.28
C VAL A 89 -3.97 -9.11 8.17
N SER A 90 -3.25 -8.31 7.38
CA SER A 90 -3.64 -6.93 7.05
C SER A 90 -4.16 -6.86 5.61
N VAL A 91 -5.34 -6.27 5.44
CA VAL A 91 -5.99 -6.10 4.13
C VAL A 91 -5.81 -4.68 3.61
N PHE A 92 -5.37 -4.58 2.36
CA PHE A 92 -5.24 -3.31 1.64
C PHE A 92 -6.21 -3.29 0.47
N PHE A 93 -6.96 -2.20 0.34
CA PHE A 93 -7.78 -1.91 -0.83
C PHE A 93 -6.93 -1.18 -1.86
N GLY A 94 -6.80 -1.74 -3.06
CA GLY A 94 -5.75 -1.25 -3.93
C GLY A 94 -5.63 -1.90 -5.30
N GLY A 95 -4.50 -1.62 -5.92
CA GLY A 95 -4.00 -2.23 -7.14
C GLY A 95 -4.00 -1.30 -8.35
N TRP A 96 -4.64 -0.13 -8.31
CA TRP A 96 -4.88 0.69 -9.52
C TRP A 96 -3.59 1.18 -10.19
N TYR A 97 -2.50 1.28 -9.44
CA TYR A 97 -1.17 1.54 -9.99
C TYR A 97 -0.11 0.65 -9.35
N THR A 98 1.00 0.47 -10.06
CA THR A 98 2.24 -0.07 -9.54
C THR A 98 3.40 0.73 -10.13
N GLN A 99 4.13 1.43 -9.27
CA GLN A 99 5.42 2.03 -9.62
C GLN A 99 6.55 1.14 -9.12
N SER A 100 7.70 1.16 -9.79
CA SER A 100 8.86 0.38 -9.39
C SER A 100 10.14 1.20 -9.52
N GLY A 101 11.13 0.84 -8.71
CA GLY A 101 12.45 1.44 -8.75
C GLY A 101 13.46 0.68 -7.91
N TYR A 102 14.67 1.22 -7.88
CA TYR A 102 15.78 0.69 -7.11
C TYR A 102 16.42 1.81 -6.30
N GLY A 103 16.94 1.49 -5.12
CA GLY A 103 17.62 2.43 -4.27
C GLY A 103 17.51 2.10 -2.78
N PRO A 104 17.86 3.05 -1.91
CA PRO A 104 18.16 4.44 -2.25
C PRO A 104 19.48 4.60 -3.06
N ARG A 105 19.48 5.56 -3.99
CA ARG A 105 20.63 6.06 -4.77
C ARG A 105 20.71 7.57 -4.54
N ASP A 106 21.76 8.25 -5.03
CA ASP A 106 21.94 9.70 -4.82
C ASP A 106 20.71 10.55 -5.22
N SER A 107 19.93 10.11 -6.20
CA SER A 107 18.72 10.79 -6.69
C SER A 107 17.40 10.21 -6.15
N TRP A 108 17.44 9.44 -5.06
CA TRP A 108 16.26 8.73 -4.55
C TRP A 108 15.09 9.67 -4.24
N GLN A 109 15.34 10.87 -3.73
CA GLN A 109 14.30 11.85 -3.42
C GLN A 109 13.50 12.19 -4.68
N ALA A 110 14.20 12.52 -5.77
CA ALA A 110 13.57 12.85 -7.04
C ALA A 110 12.86 11.64 -7.67
N LYS A 111 13.32 10.41 -7.40
CA LYS A 111 12.65 9.18 -7.82
C LYS A 111 11.36 8.94 -7.02
N PHE A 112 11.40 9.10 -5.69
CA PHE A 112 10.24 8.94 -4.82
C PHE A 112 9.16 9.98 -5.10
N ILE A 113 9.53 11.26 -5.23
CA ILE A 113 8.61 12.33 -5.62
C ILE A 113 7.92 11.97 -6.93
N ARG A 114 8.67 11.61 -7.97
CA ARG A 114 8.10 11.18 -9.26
C ARG A 114 7.16 9.98 -9.13
N CYS A 115 7.52 8.99 -8.32
CA CYS A 115 6.66 7.85 -8.10
C CYS A 115 5.36 8.23 -7.37
N LEU A 116 5.43 9.07 -6.34
CA LEU A 116 4.29 9.49 -5.51
C LEU A 116 3.35 10.47 -6.23
N THR A 117 3.88 11.33 -7.10
CA THR A 117 3.06 12.29 -7.85
C THR A 117 2.43 11.68 -9.10
N ALA A 118 3.05 10.65 -9.69
CA ALA A 118 2.53 9.95 -10.86
C ALA A 118 1.50 8.85 -10.53
N THR A 119 1.12 8.69 -9.26
CA THR A 119 0.07 7.74 -8.85
C THR A 119 -1.33 8.31 -9.07
N GLU A 120 -2.33 7.44 -9.06
CA GLU A 120 -3.71 7.85 -8.79
C GLU A 120 -3.81 8.18 -7.29
N HIS A 121 -4.30 9.36 -6.91
CA HIS A 121 -4.15 9.87 -5.54
C HIS A 121 -5.29 9.46 -4.59
N TYR A 122 -6.41 8.94 -5.09
CA TYR A 122 -7.45 8.34 -4.25
C TYR A 122 -6.96 7.06 -3.57
N GLN A 123 -6.13 6.26 -4.26
CA GLN A 123 -5.46 5.09 -3.68
C GLN A 123 -4.11 5.45 -3.05
N GLN A 124 -4.10 5.53 -1.72
CA GLN A 124 -2.88 5.88 -0.98
C GLN A 124 -1.80 4.79 -1.11
N PRO A 125 -0.51 5.16 -1.02
CA PRO A 125 0.58 4.27 -1.40
C PRO A 125 0.92 3.24 -0.31
N LEU A 126 1.02 1.98 -0.74
CA LEU A 126 1.74 0.92 -0.03
C LEU A 126 3.12 0.74 -0.68
N ILE A 127 4.17 1.14 0.04
CA ILE A 127 5.56 1.01 -0.38
C ILE A 127 6.09 -0.33 0.14
N VAL A 128 6.34 -1.25 -0.78
CA VAL A 128 6.93 -2.56 -0.49
C VAL A 128 8.37 -2.55 -0.97
N MET A 129 9.33 -2.79 -0.07
CA MET A 129 10.75 -2.70 -0.40
C MET A 129 11.53 -3.95 0.01
N ASP A 130 12.54 -4.27 -0.79
CA ASP A 130 13.51 -5.32 -0.49
C ASP A 130 14.32 -4.95 0.77
N PRO A 131 14.77 -5.93 1.59
CA PRO A 131 15.59 -5.62 2.76
C PRO A 131 16.86 -4.82 2.47
N ILE A 132 17.47 -4.95 1.28
CA ILE A 132 18.61 -4.10 0.85
C ILE A 132 18.19 -2.64 0.78
N ALA A 133 17.03 -2.34 0.19
CA ALA A 133 16.53 -0.97 0.08
C ALA A 133 16.19 -0.38 1.45
N ALA A 134 15.52 -1.17 2.30
CA ALA A 134 15.19 -0.76 3.67
C ALA A 134 16.45 -0.42 4.48
N ARG A 135 17.47 -1.29 4.44
CA ARG A 135 18.76 -1.02 5.11
C ARG A 135 19.46 0.19 4.53
N GLY A 136 19.45 0.36 3.20
CA GLY A 136 20.00 1.55 2.57
C GLY A 136 19.36 2.85 3.08
N PHE A 137 18.05 2.87 3.34
CA PHE A 137 17.40 4.03 3.97
C PHE A 137 17.80 4.20 5.44
N ASN A 138 17.90 3.09 6.18
CA ASN A 138 18.37 3.10 7.56
C ASN A 138 19.80 3.66 7.68
N ASP A 139 20.70 3.29 6.76
CA ASP A 139 22.08 3.78 6.69
C ASP A 139 22.16 5.27 6.36
N LEU A 140 21.17 5.80 5.61
CA LEU A 140 20.97 7.24 5.40
C LEU A 140 20.34 7.96 6.60
N GLY A 141 20.07 7.25 7.70
CA GLY A 141 19.52 7.82 8.93
C GLY A 141 17.99 7.92 8.98
N TYR A 142 17.27 7.27 8.05
CA TYR A 142 15.81 7.22 8.06
C TYR A 142 15.30 6.05 8.91
N SER A 143 14.49 6.37 9.93
CA SER A 143 13.53 5.40 10.46
C SER A 143 12.36 5.25 9.48
N LYS A 144 11.59 4.14 9.61
CA LYS A 144 10.35 3.94 8.83
C LYS A 144 9.43 5.16 8.91
N GLN A 145 9.21 5.67 10.13
CA GLN A 145 8.34 6.82 10.39
C GLN A 145 8.88 8.11 9.74
N LYS A 146 10.18 8.40 9.85
CA LYS A 146 10.78 9.57 9.19
C LYS A 146 10.66 9.49 7.66
N LEU A 147 10.77 8.29 7.09
CA LEU A 147 10.60 8.10 5.64
C LEU A 147 9.14 8.32 5.21
N ILE A 148 8.18 7.86 6.01
CA ILE A 148 6.74 8.12 5.82
C ILE A 148 6.45 9.63 5.85
N GLU A 149 6.94 10.33 6.87
CA GLU A 149 6.81 11.78 7.03
C GLU A 149 7.41 12.52 5.84
N TRP A 150 8.63 12.14 5.44
CA TRP A 150 9.29 12.72 4.27
C TRP A 150 8.46 12.53 2.99
N CYS A 151 7.92 11.32 2.76
CA CYS A 151 7.07 11.05 1.59
C CYS A 151 5.81 11.92 1.61
N SER A 152 5.17 12.02 2.77
CA SER A 152 3.97 12.83 2.99
C SER A 152 4.24 14.32 2.75
N GLU A 153 5.36 14.86 3.24
CA GLU A 153 5.73 16.26 3.06
C GLU A 153 6.07 16.63 1.61
N ASN A 154 6.65 15.68 0.86
CA ASN A 154 7.20 15.92 -0.48
C ASN A 154 6.28 15.45 -1.62
N ALA A 155 5.26 14.63 -1.34
CA ALA A 155 4.22 14.27 -2.31
C ALA A 155 3.25 15.43 -2.50
N ARG A 156 3.57 16.33 -3.42
CA ARG A 156 2.79 17.54 -3.71
C ARG A 156 2.57 17.77 -5.20
N LEU A 157 1.40 18.30 -5.54
CA LEU A 157 1.05 18.76 -6.89
C LEU A 157 0.32 20.11 -6.81
N PRO A 158 0.31 20.91 -7.89
CA PRO A 158 -0.59 22.05 -8.00
C PRO A 158 -2.04 21.63 -7.75
N ALA A 159 -2.82 22.46 -7.05
CA ALA A 159 -4.21 22.16 -6.73
C ALA A 159 -5.03 21.87 -7.99
N ARG A 160 -4.76 22.56 -9.11
CA ARG A 160 -5.44 22.28 -10.39
C ARG A 160 -5.25 20.83 -10.84
N ASP A 161 -4.04 20.28 -10.71
CA ASP A 161 -3.71 18.94 -11.21
C ASP A 161 -4.31 17.89 -10.28
N TYR A 162 -4.33 18.16 -8.97
CA TYR A 162 -4.99 17.31 -7.99
C TYR A 162 -6.51 17.21 -8.23
N TRP A 163 -7.17 18.34 -8.50
CA TRP A 163 -8.63 18.38 -8.69
C TRP A 163 -9.10 17.96 -10.09
N ASP A 164 -8.19 17.96 -11.09
CA ASP A 164 -8.43 17.45 -12.44
C ASP A 164 -8.32 15.92 -12.55
N ASP A 165 -7.79 15.24 -11.51
CA ASP A 165 -7.82 13.78 -11.44
C ASP A 165 -9.26 13.26 -11.29
N GLN A 166 -9.68 12.41 -12.22
CA GLN A 166 -11.04 11.87 -12.31
C GLN A 166 -11.54 11.28 -10.98
N TRP A 167 -10.72 10.52 -10.27
CA TRP A 167 -11.13 9.82 -9.06
C TRP A 167 -11.10 10.75 -7.85
N ILE A 168 -10.20 11.73 -7.82
CA ILE A 168 -10.26 12.82 -6.84
C ILE A 168 -11.54 13.65 -7.03
N THR A 169 -11.88 14.05 -8.26
CA THR A 169 -13.13 14.77 -8.54
C THR A 169 -14.36 13.95 -8.14
N THR A 170 -14.36 12.65 -8.44
CA THR A 170 -15.56 11.82 -8.23
C THR A 170 -15.72 11.39 -6.77
N LEU A 171 -14.64 11.01 -6.10
CA LEU A 171 -14.67 10.32 -4.80
C LEU A 171 -14.18 11.17 -3.63
N VAL A 172 -13.46 12.27 -3.87
CA VAL A 172 -12.88 13.11 -2.80
C VAL A 172 -13.52 14.50 -2.77
N HIS A 173 -13.79 15.10 -3.93
CA HIS A 173 -14.40 16.44 -4.00
C HIS A 173 -15.73 16.56 -3.21
N PRO A 174 -16.66 15.58 -3.23
CA PRO A 174 -17.87 15.66 -2.40
C PRO A 174 -17.56 15.81 -0.90
N HIS A 175 -16.53 15.12 -0.41
CA HIS A 175 -16.08 15.23 0.99
C HIS A 175 -15.43 16.60 1.27
N ALA A 176 -14.68 17.13 0.31
CA ALA A 176 -14.09 18.46 0.42
C ALA A 176 -15.16 19.56 0.53
N VAL A 177 -16.19 19.50 -0.31
CA VAL A 177 -17.35 20.41 -0.27
C VAL A 177 -18.12 20.25 1.05
N ALA A 178 -18.20 19.04 1.60
CA ALA A 178 -18.78 18.76 2.91
C ALA A 178 -17.89 19.21 4.10
N GLY A 179 -16.73 19.82 3.84
CA GLY A 179 -15.86 20.37 4.90
C GLY A 179 -14.95 19.34 5.58
N VAL A 180 -14.78 18.14 5.01
CA VAL A 180 -13.90 17.10 5.58
C VAL A 180 -12.44 17.45 5.32
N GLU A 181 -11.65 17.54 6.38
CA GLU A 181 -10.20 17.75 6.29
C GLU A 181 -9.45 16.44 6.00
N PRO A 182 -8.30 16.49 5.28
CA PRO A 182 -7.63 17.68 4.74
C PRO A 182 -8.21 18.19 3.41
N TYR A 183 -9.22 17.53 2.85
CA TYR A 183 -9.73 17.82 1.49
C TYR A 183 -10.34 19.21 1.38
N ALA A 184 -11.04 19.67 2.41
CA ALA A 184 -11.60 21.02 2.46
C ALA A 184 -10.51 22.11 2.40
N SER A 185 -9.37 21.91 3.08
CA SER A 185 -8.22 22.81 2.93
C SER A 185 -7.64 22.79 1.52
N ARG A 186 -7.52 21.60 0.90
CA ARG A 186 -7.04 21.45 -0.50
C ARG A 186 -7.96 22.15 -1.51
N LEU A 187 -9.27 22.21 -1.23
CA LEU A 187 -10.25 22.84 -2.12
C LEU A 187 -10.17 24.38 -2.11
N LYS A 188 -9.67 24.95 -1.01
CA LYS A 188 -9.47 26.41 -0.87
C LYS A 188 -8.17 26.91 -1.51
N ALA A 189 -7.25 25.99 -1.84
CA ALA A 189 -5.95 26.32 -2.42
C ALA A 189 -6.11 26.96 -3.82
N LYS A 190 -5.23 27.90 -4.15
CA LYS A 190 -5.22 28.49 -5.51
C LYS A 190 -4.76 27.43 -6.54
N PRO A 191 -5.13 27.56 -7.83
CA PRO A 191 -4.77 26.56 -8.85
C PRO A 191 -3.28 26.16 -8.89
N ASP A 192 -2.35 27.12 -8.76
CA ASP A 192 -0.90 26.87 -8.77
C ASP A 192 -0.30 26.58 -7.38
N GLU A 193 -1.11 26.55 -6.32
CA GLU A 193 -0.64 26.26 -4.98
C GLU A 193 -0.42 24.75 -4.80
N MET A 194 0.72 24.40 -4.21
CA MET A 194 1.13 23.00 -4.03
C MET A 194 0.38 22.36 -2.86
N VAL A 195 -0.58 21.49 -3.17
CA VAL A 195 -1.33 20.71 -2.18
C VAL A 195 -0.63 19.39 -1.87
N GLN A 196 -0.70 19.00 -0.61
CA GLN A 196 -0.20 17.71 -0.13
C GLN A 196 -1.17 16.58 -0.54
N LEU A 197 -0.64 15.53 -1.14
CA LEU A 197 -1.45 14.41 -1.65
C LEU A 197 -1.89 13.46 -0.53
N PHE A 198 -0.94 13.07 0.32
CA PHE A 198 -1.11 12.04 1.35
C PHE A 198 -0.70 12.59 2.73
N LEU A 199 -1.45 12.25 3.77
CA LEU A 199 -1.04 12.43 5.16
C LEU A 199 -0.07 11.30 5.57
N PRO A 200 0.70 11.43 6.66
CA PRO A 200 1.59 10.35 7.11
C PRO A 200 0.85 9.03 7.34
N GLY A 201 -0.34 9.08 7.94
CA GLY A 201 -1.18 7.89 8.21
C GLY A 201 -1.80 7.24 6.97
N ASP A 202 -1.67 7.85 5.79
CA ASP A 202 -2.10 7.30 4.51
C ASP A 202 -1.03 6.38 3.88
N ILE A 203 0.25 6.59 4.25
CA ILE A 203 1.39 5.94 3.61
C ILE A 203 1.84 4.75 4.46
N ASN A 204 1.95 3.59 3.83
CA ASN A 204 2.37 2.36 4.52
C ASN A 204 3.69 1.85 3.92
N ILE A 205 4.60 1.39 4.78
CA ILE A 205 5.88 0.81 4.37
C ILE A 205 6.03 -0.61 4.92
N VAL A 206 6.34 -1.55 4.04
CA VAL A 206 6.52 -2.98 4.35
C VAL A 206 7.80 -3.48 3.72
N VAL A 207 8.52 -4.36 4.44
CA VAL A 207 9.75 -4.97 3.93
C VAL A 207 9.50 -6.42 3.53
N THR A 208 9.76 -6.78 2.27
CA THR A 208 9.73 -8.18 1.79
C THR A 208 10.62 -8.27 0.56
N GLY A 209 11.19 -9.44 0.28
CA GLY A 209 12.10 -9.62 -0.85
C GLY A 209 13.30 -10.48 -0.54
N GLY A 210 14.07 -10.76 -1.59
CA GLY A 210 15.11 -11.78 -1.59
C GLY A 210 16.53 -11.28 -1.42
N GLU A 211 16.74 -9.98 -1.22
CA GLU A 211 18.09 -9.38 -1.08
C GLU A 211 18.97 -9.61 -2.30
N THR A 212 18.36 -9.74 -3.47
CA THR A 212 19.07 -9.81 -4.74
C THR A 212 19.34 -8.43 -5.32
N GLN A 213 18.45 -7.47 -5.05
CA GLN A 213 18.52 -6.09 -5.54
C GLN A 213 17.79 -5.19 -4.54
N GLY A 214 18.29 -3.98 -4.30
CA GLY A 214 17.60 -2.94 -3.51
C GLY A 214 16.39 -2.37 -4.25
N ALA A 215 15.40 -3.21 -4.55
CA ALA A 215 14.21 -2.86 -5.29
C ALA A 215 13.10 -2.36 -4.35
N PHE A 216 12.22 -1.52 -4.87
CA PHE A 216 10.97 -1.17 -4.23
C PHE A 216 9.83 -1.13 -5.25
N LYS A 217 8.62 -1.37 -4.77
CA LYS A 217 7.36 -1.18 -5.48
C LYS A 217 6.45 -0.26 -4.67
N MET A 218 5.75 0.66 -5.34
CA MET A 218 4.68 1.44 -4.74
C MET A 218 3.36 1.02 -5.39
N PHE A 219 2.48 0.42 -4.61
CA PHE A 219 1.16 0.00 -5.05
C PHE A 219 0.11 1.01 -4.59
N GLY A 220 -0.96 1.19 -5.36
CA GLY A 220 -2.21 1.66 -4.76
C GLY A 220 -2.62 0.64 -3.71
N GLY A 221 -2.67 1.04 -2.44
CA GLY A 221 -2.76 0.12 -1.32
C GLY A 221 -3.21 0.83 -0.07
N ARG A 222 -4.45 1.33 -0.10
CA ARG A 222 -5.12 1.95 1.04
C ARG A 222 -5.36 0.91 2.12
N TYR A 223 -4.81 1.13 3.31
CA TYR A 223 -5.09 0.30 4.48
C TYR A 223 -6.61 0.32 4.73
N ALA A 224 -7.27 -0.83 4.59
CA ALA A 224 -8.71 -0.88 4.39
C ALA A 224 -9.50 -0.25 5.56
N GLY A 225 -10.70 0.25 5.28
CA GLY A 225 -11.53 0.95 6.27
C GLY A 225 -11.12 2.39 6.61
N ARG A 226 -9.97 2.86 6.13
CA ARG A 226 -9.57 4.28 6.21
C ARG A 226 -9.83 5.01 4.88
N GLY A 227 -10.14 6.31 4.95
CA GLY A 227 -10.28 7.22 3.80
C GLY A 227 -11.71 7.46 3.29
N PRO A 228 -11.88 8.31 2.26
CA PRO A 228 -13.19 8.71 1.74
C PRO A 228 -13.94 7.54 1.10
N GLY A 229 -15.24 7.42 1.43
CA GLY A 229 -16.13 6.38 0.91
C GLY A 229 -15.97 5.00 1.56
N THR A 230 -15.26 4.87 2.69
CA THR A 230 -15.22 3.58 3.42
C THR A 230 -16.47 3.39 4.29
N PHE A 231 -17.20 2.30 4.04
CA PHE A 231 -18.39 1.93 4.80
C PHE A 231 -18.07 1.02 5.99
N ASN A 232 -16.99 0.22 5.91
CA ASN A 232 -16.50 -0.56 7.04
C ASN A 232 -15.40 0.23 7.77
N LYS A 233 -15.57 0.45 9.09
CA LYS A 233 -14.61 1.14 9.96
C LYS A 233 -13.83 0.19 10.88
N GLU A 234 -14.01 -1.11 10.72
CA GLU A 234 -13.25 -2.12 11.47
C GLU A 234 -11.76 -2.04 11.14
N ASP A 235 -10.93 -2.48 12.10
CA ASP A 235 -9.48 -2.56 11.89
C ASP A 235 -9.20 -3.55 10.75
N PRO A 236 -8.52 -3.12 9.67
CA PRO A 236 -8.23 -4.00 8.56
C PRO A 236 -7.08 -5.00 8.85
N THR A 237 -6.47 -4.94 10.04
CA THR A 237 -5.61 -6.00 10.56
C THR A 237 -6.36 -6.87 11.56
N VAL A 238 -6.39 -8.17 11.26
CA VAL A 238 -7.01 -9.18 12.12
C VAL A 238 -5.98 -10.14 12.68
N ILE A 239 -6.09 -10.45 13.97
CA ILE A 239 -5.34 -11.54 14.59
C ILE A 239 -5.92 -12.87 14.14
N ILE A 240 -5.05 -13.80 13.73
CA ILE A 240 -5.46 -15.09 13.16
C ILE A 240 -4.98 -16.30 13.97
N ASP A 241 -4.37 -16.09 15.14
CA ASP A 241 -3.86 -17.18 15.98
C ASP A 241 -4.96 -18.17 16.41
N ALA A 242 -6.22 -17.73 16.53
CA ALA A 242 -7.33 -18.62 16.85
C ALA A 242 -7.69 -19.61 15.71
N TRP A 243 -7.18 -19.38 14.50
CA TRP A 243 -7.42 -20.20 13.31
C TRP A 243 -6.20 -21.06 12.92
N ARG A 244 -5.13 -21.00 13.72
CA ARG A 244 -3.96 -21.85 13.63
C ARG A 244 -4.25 -23.23 14.25
#